data_AF-A0A4Q3V9G5-F1
#
_entry.id   AF-A0A4Q3V9G5-F1
#
_cell.length_a   1.000
_cell.length_b   1.000
_cell.length_c   1.000
_cell.angle_alpha   90.00
_cell.angle_beta   90.00
_cell.angle_gamma   90.00
#
_symmetry.space_group_name_H-M   'P 1'
#
loop_
_entity.id
_entity.type
_entity.pdbx_description
1 polymer ?
#
loop_
_entity_poly.entity_id
_entity_poly.type
_entity_poly.pdbx_seq_one_letter_code
_entity_poly.pdbx_strand_id
1 'polypeptide(L)'
;MEFWHLIILFASCMLGGISVFFFKSSSNHTLKLILSFSGAYLFAITILHLIPEVYEHASHQVGLFVLGGFLFQILLEQFSEGIEHGHMHKHNHGHHAFPYGIMVSLCLHAFLEGMPLAKGYQNELLFGIALHHIPAAFALGSVLMQNHIKKNN
;
A
#
# COMPACT_ATOMS: atom_id res chain seq x y z
N MET A 1 -8.06 19.48 2.36
CA MET A 1 -7.36 18.53 3.24
C MET A 1 -6.81 19.29 4.43
N GLU A 2 -7.23 18.92 5.63
CA GLU A 2 -6.74 19.54 6.86
C GLU A 2 -5.33 19.01 7.19
N PHE A 3 -4.50 19.85 7.82
CA PHE A 3 -3.11 19.51 8.16
C PHE A 3 -2.98 18.21 8.96
N TRP A 4 -3.94 17.90 9.83
CA TRP A 4 -3.93 16.70 10.66
C TRP A 4 -4.05 15.39 9.84
N HIS A 5 -4.64 15.41 8.64
CA HIS A 5 -4.70 14.23 7.76
C HIS A 5 -3.30 13.80 7.35
N LEU A 6 -2.45 14.78 6.98
CA LEU A 6 -1.07 14.55 6.58
C LEU A 6 -0.25 13.95 7.73
N ILE A 7 -0.47 14.46 8.96
CA ILE A 7 0.19 13.94 10.16
C ILE A 7 -0.16 12.46 10.36
N ILE A 8 -1.43 12.07 10.24
CA ILE A 8 -1.86 10.68 10.41
C ILE A 8 -1.27 9.76 9.34
N LEU A 9 -1.34 10.15 8.07
CA LEU A 9 -0.80 9.35 6.96
C LEU A 9 0.72 9.18 7.06
N PHE A 10 1.42 10.27 7.40
CA PHE A 10 2.86 10.22 7.59
C PHE A 10 3.25 9.40 8.82
N ALA A 11 2.59 9.63 9.95
CA ALA A 11 2.88 8.92 11.19
C ALA A 11 2.58 7.41 11.09
N SER A 12 1.46 7.02 10.47
CA SER A 12 1.11 5.61 10.29
C SER A 12 2.16 4.86 9.46
N CYS A 13 2.57 5.42 8.32
CA CYS A 13 3.64 4.86 7.49
C CYS A 13 4.99 4.83 8.23
N MET A 14 5.36 5.92 8.91
CA MET A 14 6.63 6.02 9.64
C MET A 14 6.70 5.01 10.80
N LEU A 15 5.63 4.92 11.61
CA LEU A 15 5.55 3.97 12.71
C LEU A 15 5.55 2.52 12.20
N GLY A 16 4.83 2.24 11.11
CA GLY A 16 4.87 0.93 10.45
C GLY A 16 6.28 0.51 10.06
N GLY A 17 7.03 1.38 9.38
CA GLY A 17 8.42 1.12 9.00
C GLY A 17 9.38 0.98 10.19
N ILE A 18 9.29 1.87 11.19
CA ILE A 18 10.13 1.83 12.40
C ILE A 18 9.86 0.55 13.22
N SER A 19 8.62 0.08 13.24
CA SER A 19 8.23 -1.08 14.04
C SER A 19 8.98 -2.37 13.64
N VAL A 20 9.55 -2.44 12.43
CA VAL A 20 10.43 -3.54 11.97
C VAL A 20 11.64 -3.75 12.90
N PHE A 21 12.19 -2.69 13.49
CA PHE A 21 13.34 -2.79 14.39
C PHE A 21 12.98 -3.34 15.78
N PHE A 22 11.72 -3.20 16.19
CA PHE A 22 11.23 -3.61 17.51
C PHE A 22 10.55 -4.98 17.48
N PHE A 23 9.88 -5.32 16.37
CA PHE A 23 9.19 -6.58 16.21
C PHE A 23 9.99 -7.52 15.31
N LYS A 24 10.61 -8.53 15.91
CA LYS A 24 11.31 -9.59 15.17
C LYS A 24 10.31 -10.39 14.35
N SER A 25 10.32 -10.20 13.02
CA SER A 25 9.50 -10.92 12.02
C SER A 25 8.20 -11.45 12.63
N SER A 26 7.32 -10.53 13.05
CA SER A 26 6.00 -10.83 13.61
C SER A 26 5.36 -11.97 12.81
N SER A 27 4.66 -12.88 13.50
CA SER A 27 3.95 -14.02 12.90
C SER A 27 3.33 -13.60 11.57
N ASN A 28 3.85 -14.16 10.46
CA ASN A 28 3.40 -13.86 9.09
C ASN A 28 1.87 -13.91 8.97
N HIS A 29 1.21 -14.68 9.83
CA HIS A 29 -0.23 -14.80 9.91
C HIS A 29 -0.93 -13.50 10.35
N THR A 30 -0.49 -12.86 11.45
CA THR A 30 -1.14 -11.64 11.95
C THR A 30 -0.97 -10.48 10.99
N LEU A 31 0.22 -10.32 10.39
CA LEU A 31 0.46 -9.31 9.37
C LEU A 31 -0.44 -9.53 8.15
N LYS A 32 -0.54 -10.77 7.64
CA LYS A 32 -1.44 -11.11 6.54
C LYS A 32 -2.90 -10.83 6.86
N LEU A 33 -3.35 -11.09 8.08
CA LEU A 33 -4.72 -10.80 8.50
C LEU A 33 -5.01 -9.30 8.54
N ILE A 34 -4.14 -8.49 9.15
CA ILE A 34 -4.32 -7.02 9.21
C ILE A 34 -4.28 -6.44 7.79
N LEU A 35 -3.40 -6.95 6.95
CA LEU A 35 -3.26 -6.52 5.57
C LEU A 35 -4.47 -6.90 4.70
N SER A 36 -4.97 -8.13 4.84
CA SER A 36 -6.20 -8.56 4.16
C SER A 36 -7.42 -7.79 4.64
N PHE A 37 -7.52 -7.52 5.95
CA PHE A 37 -8.60 -6.74 6.53
C PHE A 37 -8.58 -5.29 6.03
N SER A 38 -7.43 -4.64 6.07
CA SER A 38 -7.27 -3.25 5.58
C SER A 38 -7.53 -3.12 4.08
N GLY A 39 -7.00 -4.05 3.28
CA GLY A 39 -7.27 -4.10 1.84
C GLY A 39 -8.75 -4.31 1.53
N ALA A 40 -9.43 -5.23 2.24
CA ALA A 40 -10.86 -5.43 2.08
C ALA A 40 -11.68 -4.20 2.49
N TYR A 41 -11.25 -3.47 3.53
CA TYR A 41 -11.87 -2.23 3.96
C TYR A 41 -11.78 -1.14 2.89
N LEU A 42 -10.59 -0.93 2.30
CA LEU A 42 -10.39 0.03 1.20
C LEU A 42 -11.13 -0.37 -0.07
N PHE A 43 -11.19 -1.66 -0.37
CA PHE A 43 -12.03 -2.18 -1.46
C PHE A 43 -13.51 -1.85 -1.21
N ALA A 44 -14.02 -2.06 0.02
CA ALA A 44 -15.38 -1.70 0.36
C ALA A 44 -15.65 -0.19 0.21
N ILE A 45 -14.75 0.69 0.65
CA ILE A 45 -14.87 2.14 0.41
C ILE A 45 -14.90 2.44 -1.09
N THR A 46 -14.03 1.81 -1.87
CA THR A 46 -13.98 2.00 -3.32
C THR A 46 -15.31 1.66 -3.98
N ILE A 47 -15.90 0.51 -3.65
CA ILE A 47 -17.18 0.08 -4.23
C ILE A 47 -18.36 0.90 -3.72
N LEU A 48 -18.41 1.20 -2.43
CA LEU A 48 -19.59 1.81 -1.79
C LEU A 48 -19.61 3.34 -1.86
N HIS A 49 -18.46 3.98 -2.00
CA HIS A 49 -18.34 5.44 -1.97
C HIS A 49 -17.67 5.99 -3.24
N LEU A 50 -16.46 5.52 -3.58
CA LEU A 50 -15.70 6.12 -4.70
C LEU A 50 -16.37 5.88 -6.06
N ILE A 51 -16.74 4.65 -6.36
CA ILE A 51 -17.36 4.28 -7.65
C ILE A 51 -18.69 5.03 -7.85
N PRO A 52 -19.67 4.98 -6.92
CA PRO A 52 -20.93 5.70 -7.11
C PRO A 52 -20.73 7.19 -7.40
N GLU A 53 -19.84 7.85 -6.67
CA GLU A 53 -19.60 9.30 -6.82
C GLU A 53 -18.99 9.66 -8.18
N VAL A 54 -17.98 8.89 -8.65
CA VAL A 54 -17.35 9.19 -9.94
C VAL A 54 -18.31 8.97 -11.12
N TYR A 55 -19.29 8.08 -10.98
CA TYR A 55 -20.31 7.85 -12.01
C TYR A 55 -21.49 8.82 -11.94
N GLU A 56 -21.73 9.47 -10.80
CA GLU A 56 -22.79 10.48 -10.66
C GLU A 56 -22.49 11.75 -11.49
N HIS A 57 -21.22 12.11 -11.65
CA HIS A 57 -20.80 13.39 -12.24
C HIS A 57 -20.08 13.26 -13.59
N ALA A 58 -19.93 12.06 -14.15
CA ALA A 58 -19.06 11.83 -15.29
C ALA A 58 -19.77 11.22 -16.52
N SER A 59 -19.14 11.38 -17.68
CA SER A 59 -19.57 10.73 -18.92
C SER A 59 -19.28 9.22 -18.90
N HIS A 60 -19.86 8.48 -19.85
CA HIS A 60 -19.57 7.04 -20.04
C HIS A 60 -18.07 6.71 -20.17
N GLN A 61 -17.22 7.68 -20.50
CA GLN A 61 -15.77 7.48 -20.61
C GLN A 61 -15.08 7.29 -19.25
N VAL A 62 -15.72 7.61 -18.11
CA VAL A 62 -15.12 7.47 -16.78
C VAL A 62 -14.68 6.02 -16.50
N GLY A 63 -15.43 5.05 -17.03
CA GLY A 63 -15.08 3.64 -16.89
C GLY A 63 -13.73 3.29 -17.53
N LEU A 64 -13.32 3.98 -18.60
CA LEU A 64 -11.99 3.81 -19.20
C LEU A 64 -10.88 4.30 -18.27
N PHE A 65 -11.10 5.41 -17.55
CA PHE A 65 -10.15 5.92 -16.58
C PHE A 65 -10.06 5.02 -15.34
N VAL A 66 -11.19 4.49 -14.86
CA VAL A 66 -11.22 3.51 -13.76
C VAL A 66 -10.45 2.25 -14.16
N LEU A 67 -10.71 1.71 -15.35
CA LEU A 67 -10.00 0.53 -15.86
C LEU A 67 -8.50 0.82 -16.05
N GLY A 68 -8.15 2.00 -16.59
CA GLY A 68 -6.77 2.41 -16.77
C GLY A 68 -6.01 2.52 -15.44
N GLY A 69 -6.63 3.14 -14.42
CA GLY A 69 -6.07 3.22 -13.08
C GLY A 69 -5.91 1.84 -12.42
N PHE A 70 -6.91 0.98 -12.55
CA PHE A 70 -6.86 -0.40 -12.05
C PHE A 70 -5.74 -1.22 -12.70
N LEU A 71 -5.61 -1.15 -14.03
CA LEU A 71 -4.52 -1.81 -14.75
C LEU A 71 -3.15 -1.25 -14.33
N PHE A 72 -3.05 0.05 -14.11
CA PHE A 72 -1.82 0.65 -13.63
C PHE A 72 -1.45 0.17 -12.22
N GLN A 73 -2.42 0.03 -11.32
CA GLN A 73 -2.21 -0.56 -10.00
C GLN A 73 -1.75 -2.03 -10.08
N ILE A 74 -2.31 -2.83 -10.99
CA ILE A 74 -1.83 -4.21 -11.24
C ILE A 74 -0.36 -4.21 -11.71
N LEU A 75 0.04 -3.26 -12.56
CA LEU A 75 1.43 -3.14 -12.99
C LEU A 75 2.36 -2.81 -11.81
N LEU A 76 1.94 -1.90 -10.93
CA LEU A 76 2.69 -1.59 -9.70
C LEU A 76 2.79 -2.83 -8.79
N GLU A 77 1.71 -3.59 -8.64
CA GLU A 77 1.70 -4.84 -7.86
C GLU A 77 2.73 -5.86 -8.37
N GLN A 78 2.88 -5.99 -9.70
CA GLN A 78 3.91 -6.86 -10.28
C GLN A 78 5.33 -6.40 -9.93
N PHE A 79 5.59 -5.09 -9.88
CA PHE A 79 6.88 -4.55 -9.44
C PHE A 79 7.10 -4.63 -7.93
N SER A 80 6.04 -4.70 -7.12
CA SER A 80 6.12 -4.83 -5.66
C SER A 80 6.17 -6.29 -5.20
N GLU A 81 6.13 -7.26 -6.12
CA GLU A 81 5.98 -8.71 -5.85
C GLU A 81 4.78 -9.05 -4.93
N GLY A 82 3.78 -8.16 -4.83
CA GLY A 82 2.66 -8.34 -3.91
C GLY A 82 3.07 -8.33 -2.42
N ILE A 83 4.15 -7.62 -2.06
CA ILE A 83 4.59 -7.44 -0.66
C ILE A 83 3.47 -6.83 0.21
N GLU A 84 2.68 -5.93 -0.38
CA GLU A 84 1.48 -5.33 0.20
C GLU A 84 0.29 -6.30 0.36
N HIS A 85 0.45 -7.56 -0.05
CA HIS A 85 -0.50 -8.64 0.22
C HIS A 85 0.13 -9.76 1.08
N GLY A 86 1.36 -9.57 1.58
CA GLY A 86 2.04 -10.50 2.47
C GLY A 86 2.64 -11.72 1.75
N HIS A 87 2.72 -11.67 0.42
CA HIS A 87 3.38 -12.69 -0.40
C HIS A 87 4.90 -12.49 -0.39
N MET A 88 5.55 -12.79 0.73
CA MET A 88 7.01 -12.92 0.76
C MET A 88 7.40 -14.29 0.20
N HIS A 89 7.54 -14.41 -1.12
CA HIS A 89 8.13 -15.60 -1.72
C HIS A 89 9.65 -15.60 -1.47
N LYS A 90 10.13 -16.54 -0.66
CA LYS A 90 11.57 -16.85 -0.54
C LYS A 90 12.07 -17.51 -1.83
N HIS A 91 12.31 -16.75 -2.89
CA HIS A 91 13.00 -17.29 -4.05
C HIS A 91 14.52 -17.31 -3.79
N ASN A 92 15.05 -18.52 -3.69
CA ASN A 92 16.45 -18.83 -3.40
C ASN A 92 17.39 -18.65 -4.61
N HIS A 93 17.07 -17.76 -5.56
CA HIS A 93 17.83 -17.66 -6.81
C HIS A 93 18.00 -16.21 -7.25
N GLY A 94 19.22 -15.68 -7.03
CA GLY A 94 20.02 -14.93 -8.02
C GLY A 94 19.48 -13.65 -8.67
N HIS A 95 18.23 -13.25 -8.47
CA HIS A 95 17.70 -12.07 -9.15
C HIS A 95 17.78 -10.86 -8.23
N HIS A 96 18.76 -10.01 -8.52
CA HIS A 96 18.94 -8.67 -7.98
C HIS A 96 17.85 -7.70 -8.48
N ALA A 97 16.59 -8.14 -8.56
CA ALA A 97 15.48 -7.23 -8.76
C ALA A 97 15.48 -6.27 -7.56
N PHE A 98 15.72 -5.01 -7.90
CA PHE A 98 16.34 -4.01 -7.07
C PHE A 98 15.38 -3.56 -5.97
N PRO A 99 15.79 -3.47 -4.68
CA PRO A 99 14.91 -3.00 -3.59
C PRO A 99 14.29 -1.62 -3.87
N TYR A 100 14.91 -0.83 -4.74
CA TYR A 100 14.37 0.46 -5.17
C TYR A 100 13.21 0.33 -6.16
N GLY A 101 13.11 -0.74 -6.95
CA GLY A 101 11.95 -1.00 -7.81
C GLY A 101 10.69 -1.23 -6.98
N ILE A 102 10.81 -2.04 -5.94
CA ILE A 102 9.75 -2.26 -4.93
C ILE A 102 9.41 -0.94 -4.23
N MET A 103 10.41 -0.18 -3.79
CA MET A 103 10.22 1.11 -3.13
C MET A 103 9.49 2.12 -4.02
N VAL A 104 9.93 2.30 -5.27
CA VAL A 104 9.28 3.22 -6.22
C VAL A 104 7.85 2.75 -6.51
N SER A 105 7.64 1.46 -6.70
CA SER A 105 6.31 0.90 -6.94
C SER A 105 5.36 1.19 -5.78
N LEU A 106 5.75 0.88 -4.55
CA LEU A 106 4.94 1.13 -3.35
C LEU A 106 4.73 2.61 -3.08
N CYS A 107 5.72 3.47 -3.35
CA CYS A 107 5.54 4.91 -3.24
C CYS A 107 4.49 5.43 -4.25
N LEU A 108 4.51 4.94 -5.49
CA LEU A 108 3.51 5.29 -6.50
C LEU A 108 2.13 4.72 -6.15
N HIS A 109 2.06 3.48 -5.64
CA HIS A 109 0.82 2.86 -5.17
C HIS A 109 0.18 3.74 -4.09
N ALA A 110 0.92 4.02 -3.01
CA ALA A 110 0.45 4.81 -1.87
C ALA A 110 0.05 6.24 -2.28
N PHE A 111 0.77 6.82 -3.24
CA PHE A 111 0.42 8.13 -3.80
C PHE A 111 -0.94 8.11 -4.51
N LEU A 112 -1.19 7.10 -5.35
CA LEU A 112 -2.45 6.95 -6.06
C LEU A 112 -3.62 6.64 -5.13
N GLU A 113 -3.39 5.82 -4.10
CA GLU A 113 -4.36 5.52 -3.05
C GLU A 113 -4.78 6.79 -2.29
N GLY A 114 -3.85 7.71 -2.07
CA GLY A 114 -4.10 8.99 -1.40
C GLY A 114 -4.79 10.06 -2.27
N MET A 115 -4.82 9.91 -3.61
CA MET A 115 -5.38 10.93 -4.50
C MET A 115 -6.85 11.30 -4.21
N PRO A 116 -7.76 10.34 -3.94
CA PRO A 116 -9.16 10.67 -3.71
C PRO A 116 -9.34 11.60 -2.49
N LEU A 117 -8.46 11.54 -1.47
CA LEU A 117 -8.53 12.41 -0.30
C LEU A 117 -8.48 13.92 -0.65
N ALA A 118 -7.93 14.29 -1.82
CA ALA A 118 -7.93 15.67 -2.29
C ALA A 118 -9.35 16.22 -2.55
N LYS A 119 -10.32 15.35 -2.85
CA LYS A 119 -11.71 15.71 -3.16
C LYS A 119 -12.65 15.74 -1.95
N GLY A 120 -12.18 15.32 -0.77
CA GLY A 120 -12.96 15.45 0.47
C GLY A 120 -13.68 14.21 0.97
N TYR A 121 -13.28 12.99 0.57
CA TYR A 121 -13.62 11.77 1.32
C TYR A 121 -13.04 11.89 2.73
N GLN A 122 -13.89 11.93 3.77
CA GLN A 122 -13.45 12.36 5.10
C GLN A 122 -13.49 11.23 6.10
N ASN A 123 -12.36 11.04 6.78
CA ASN A 123 -12.14 10.11 7.88
C ASN A 123 -12.17 8.63 7.50
N GLU A 124 -13.23 8.07 6.90
CA GLU A 124 -13.25 6.63 6.58
C GLU A 124 -12.09 6.22 5.64
N LEU A 125 -11.93 6.95 4.54
CA LEU A 125 -10.84 6.69 3.60
C LEU A 125 -9.48 6.97 4.26
N LEU A 126 -9.35 8.07 5.00
CA LEU A 126 -8.11 8.44 5.69
C LEU A 126 -7.65 7.33 6.65
N PHE A 127 -8.56 6.85 7.50
CA PHE A 127 -8.25 5.80 8.47
C PHE A 127 -8.03 4.45 7.80
N GLY A 128 -8.73 4.17 6.70
CA GLY A 128 -8.48 3.00 5.86
C GLY A 128 -7.06 2.98 5.32
N ILE A 129 -6.64 4.07 4.68
CA ILE A 129 -5.30 4.22 4.09
C ILE A 129 -4.24 4.15 5.20
N ALA A 130 -4.44 4.87 6.31
CA ALA A 130 -3.50 4.84 7.43
C ALA A 130 -3.33 3.43 8.01
N LEU A 131 -4.42 2.67 8.13
CA LEU A 131 -4.39 1.29 8.64
C LEU A 131 -3.69 0.36 7.65
N HIS A 132 -3.91 0.54 6.34
CA HIS A 132 -3.27 -0.24 5.28
C HIS A 132 -1.77 0.05 5.14
N HIS A 133 -1.36 1.31 5.28
CA HIS A 133 0.03 1.74 5.18
C HIS A 133 0.93 1.16 6.29
N ILE A 134 0.38 0.82 7.46
CA ILE A 134 1.17 0.26 8.58
C ILE A 134 1.78 -1.11 8.19
N PRO A 135 1.00 -2.14 7.80
CA PRO A 135 1.54 -3.41 7.35
C PRO A 135 2.41 -3.28 6.09
N ALA A 136 2.04 -2.44 5.12
CA ALA A 136 2.79 -2.25 3.89
C ALA A 136 4.19 -1.67 4.18
N ALA A 137 4.28 -0.63 5.01
CA ALA A 137 5.55 -0.03 5.42
C ALA A 137 6.40 -1.01 6.25
N PHE A 138 5.77 -1.81 7.11
CA PHE A 138 6.47 -2.89 7.84
C PHE A 138 7.08 -3.93 6.88
N ALA A 139 6.32 -4.33 5.86
CA ALA A 139 6.76 -5.32 4.89
C ALA A 139 7.91 -4.78 4.02
N LEU A 140 7.83 -3.54 3.55
CA LEU A 140 8.92 -2.85 2.85
C LEU A 140 10.17 -2.73 3.72
N GLY A 141 10.03 -2.26 4.96
CA GLY A 141 11.16 -2.15 5.90
C GLY A 141 11.82 -3.50 6.17
N SER A 142 11.02 -4.57 6.27
CA SER A 142 11.53 -5.95 6.42
C SER A 142 12.35 -6.40 5.21
N VAL A 143 11.91 -6.10 3.99
CA VAL A 143 12.63 -6.43 2.75
C VAL A 143 13.91 -5.60 2.60
N LEU A 144 13.87 -4.30 2.92
CA LEU A 144 15.07 -3.45 2.89
C LEU A 144 16.11 -3.91 3.90
N MET A 145 15.70 -4.23 5.13
CA MET A 145 16.60 -4.72 6.18
C MET A 145 17.23 -6.07 5.78
N GLN A 146 16.48 -6.99 5.16
CA GLN A 146 17.02 -8.26 4.68
C GLN A 146 18.03 -8.08 3.53
N ASN A 147 17.77 -7.15 2.60
CA ASN A 147 18.66 -6.89 1.47
C ASN A 147 19.97 -6.19 1.90
N HIS A 148 19.94 -5.30 2.90
CA HIS A 148 21.15 -4.67 3.45
C HIS A 148 21.96 -5.60 4.38
N ILE A 149 21.39 -6.71 4.86
CA ILE A 149 22.08 -7.70 5.72
C ILE A 149 22.74 -8.85 4.90
N LYS A 150 22.92 -8.69 3.57
CA LYS A 150 23.92 -9.50 2.85
C LYS A 150 25.33 -9.03 3.24
N LYS A 151 25.73 -9.39 4.46
CA LYS A 151 27.10 -9.30 4.97
C LYS A 151 27.95 -10.19 4.07
N ASN A 152 28.90 -9.59 3.36
CA ASN A 152 29.98 -10.30 2.70
C ASN A 152 30.60 -11.28 3.71
N ASN A 153 30.51 -12.58 3.44
CA ASN A 153 31.37 -13.58 4.06
C ASN A 153 32.74 -13.51 3.40
#